data_AF-A0A1M4WYK8-F1
#
_entry.id   AF-A0A1M4WYK8-F1
#
_cell.length_a   1.000
_cell.length_b   1.000
_cell.length_c   1.000
_cell.angle_alpha   90.00
_cell.angle_beta   90.00
_cell.angle_gamma   90.00
#
_symmetry.space_group_name_H-M   'P 1'
#
loop_
_entity.id
_entity.type
_entity.pdbx_description
1 polymer ?
#
loop_
_entity_poly.entity_id
_entity_poly.type
_entity_poly.pdbx_seq_one_letter_code
_entity_poly.pdbx_strand_id
1 'polypeptide(L)'
;MYATLEIAALFAALGITWRYLGSYMADVHTGKTRWLAFLERPTYRVLGVDQKAEQTWKRYAASLLIFSLVSLLLTYGILRLQNLLPFNPAHMKTVTPALAFNTAVSFLINTNWQNYAGEQTM
;
A
#
# COMPACT_ATOMS: atom_id res chain seq x y z
N MET A 1 16.68 30.73 13.29
CA MET A 1 15.65 31.43 12.48
C MET A 1 15.10 30.54 11.37
N TYR A 2 15.94 29.96 10.48
CA TYR A 2 15.47 29.04 9.42
C TYR A 2 14.76 27.78 9.94
N ALA A 3 15.36 27.06 10.90
CA ALA A 3 14.73 25.88 11.51
C ALA A 3 13.36 26.18 12.15
N THR A 4 13.20 27.37 12.77
CA THR A 4 11.93 27.78 13.38
C THR A 4 10.85 28.02 12.32
N LEU A 5 11.22 28.62 11.18
CA LEU A 5 10.31 28.83 10.04
C LEU A 5 9.95 27.51 9.36
N GLU A 6 10.90 26.58 9.21
CA GLU A 6 10.65 25.24 8.67
C GLU A 6 9.67 24.46 9.54
N ILE A 7 9.88 24.46 10.87
CA ILE A 7 8.99 23.81 11.82
C ILE A 7 7.60 24.44 11.78
N ALA A 8 7.52 25.78 11.76
CA ALA A 8 6.23 26.48 11.67
C ALA A 8 5.50 26.15 10.35
N ALA A 9 6.23 26.11 9.22
CA ALA A 9 5.68 25.73 7.92
C ALA A 9 5.19 24.27 7.91
N LEU A 10 5.94 23.34 8.53
CA LEU A 10 5.54 21.95 8.69
C LEU A 10 4.23 21.84 9.48
N PHE A 11 4.13 22.50 10.64
CA PHE A 11 2.90 22.46 11.44
C PHE A 11 1.71 23.09 10.71
N ALA A 12 1.93 24.18 9.96
CA ALA A 12 0.90 24.78 9.13
C ALA A 12 0.42 23.80 8.04
N ALA A 13 1.35 23.16 7.33
CA ALA A 13 1.05 22.17 6.29
C ALA A 13 0.31 20.94 6.86
N LEU A 14 0.74 20.44 8.03
CA LEU A 14 0.06 19.34 8.73
C LEU A 14 -1.34 19.74 9.17
N GLY A 15 -1.51 20.94 9.73
CA GLY A 15 -2.81 21.45 10.17
C GLY A 15 -3.80 21.60 9.01
N ILE A 16 -3.35 22.16 7.88
CA ILE A 16 -4.15 22.30 6.66
C ILE A 16 -4.52 20.91 6.13
N THR A 17 -3.55 20.00 5.99
CA THR A 17 -3.78 18.65 5.47
C THR A 17 -4.74 17.88 6.36
N TRP A 18 -4.52 17.88 7.68
CA TRP A 18 -5.41 17.25 8.65
C TRP A 18 -6.84 17.79 8.53
N ARG A 19 -7.02 19.11 8.45
CA ARG A 19 -8.35 19.71 8.37
C ARG A 19 -9.09 19.27 7.12
N TYR A 20 -8.48 19.34 5.95
CA TYR A 20 -9.16 19.05 4.68
C TYR A 20 -9.19 17.56 4.37
N LEU A 21 -8.04 16.89 4.37
CA LEU A 21 -7.95 15.46 4.06
C LEU A 21 -8.61 14.61 5.15
N GLY A 22 -8.44 14.96 6.42
CA GLY A 22 -9.07 14.23 7.53
C GLY A 22 -10.59 14.32 7.49
N SER A 23 -11.16 15.51 7.23
CA SER A 23 -12.61 15.67 7.06
C SER A 23 -13.12 14.88 5.85
N TYR A 24 -12.40 14.95 4.74
CA TYR A 24 -12.72 14.17 3.54
C TYR A 24 -12.70 12.66 3.82
N MET A 25 -11.67 12.14 4.50
CA MET A 25 -11.60 10.75 4.91
C MET A 25 -12.79 10.35 5.77
N ALA A 26 -13.19 11.18 6.74
CA ALA A 26 -14.38 10.92 7.56
C ALA A 26 -15.67 10.83 6.73
N ASP A 27 -15.83 11.72 5.75
CA ASP A 27 -17.00 11.71 4.85
C ASP A 27 -17.00 10.50 3.91
N VAL A 28 -15.83 10.03 3.46
CA VAL A 28 -15.69 8.78 2.68
C VAL A 28 -16.05 7.57 3.53
N HIS A 29 -15.52 7.45 4.75
CA HIS A 29 -15.80 6.31 5.63
C HIS A 29 -17.25 6.27 6.12
N THR A 30 -17.94 7.41 6.15
CA THR A 30 -19.38 7.50 6.49
C THR A 30 -20.30 7.47 5.26
N GLY A 31 -19.75 7.30 4.05
CA GLY A 31 -20.52 7.17 2.81
C GLY A 31 -21.23 8.44 2.33
N LYS A 32 -20.83 9.61 2.85
CA LYS A 32 -21.33 10.93 2.45
C LYS A 32 -20.75 11.39 1.11
N THR A 33 -19.50 11.03 0.83
CA THR A 33 -18.81 11.33 -0.43
C THR A 33 -19.25 10.33 -1.52
N ARG A 34 -19.87 10.82 -2.60
CA ARG A 34 -20.37 9.96 -3.71
C ARG A 34 -20.03 10.45 -5.11
N TRP A 35 -19.23 11.51 -5.24
CA TRP A 35 -18.91 12.11 -6.53
C TRP A 35 -18.09 11.17 -7.43
N LEU A 36 -17.34 10.22 -6.86
CA LEU A 36 -16.61 9.15 -7.57
C LEU A 36 -17.41 7.87 -7.79
N ALA A 37 -18.68 7.80 -7.36
CA ALA A 37 -19.47 6.58 -7.41
C ALA A 37 -19.64 6.04 -8.85
N PHE A 38 -19.52 6.89 -9.87
CA PHE A 38 -19.57 6.46 -11.27
C PHE A 38 -18.34 5.62 -11.69
N LEU A 39 -17.19 5.81 -11.04
CA LEU A 39 -15.96 5.02 -11.23
C LEU A 39 -15.92 3.79 -10.31
N GLU A 40 -16.47 3.92 -9.10
CA GLU A 40 -16.47 2.82 -8.12
C GLU A 40 -17.43 1.69 -8.52
N ARG A 41 -18.67 2.04 -8.92
CA ARG A 41 -19.72 1.07 -9.29
C ARG A 41 -19.30 0.04 -10.36
N PRO A 42 -18.68 0.42 -11.49
CA PRO A 42 -18.22 -0.57 -12.47
C PRO A 42 -17.12 -1.46 -11.89
N THR A 43 -16.18 -0.90 -11.12
CA THR A 43 -15.10 -1.65 -10.47
C THR A 43 -15.66 -2.68 -9.50
N TYR A 44 -16.58 -2.28 -8.63
CA TYR A 44 -17.27 -3.19 -7.71
C TYR A 44 -18.03 -4.29 -8.43
N ARG A 45 -18.71 -3.96 -9.54
CA ARG A 45 -19.42 -4.96 -10.34
C ARG A 45 -18.46 -5.99 -10.96
N VAL A 46 -17.33 -5.55 -11.50
CA VAL A 46 -16.32 -6.45 -12.10
C VAL A 46 -15.69 -7.34 -11.03
N LEU A 47 -15.44 -6.81 -9.84
CA LEU A 47 -14.87 -7.57 -8.72
C LEU A 47 -15.90 -8.36 -7.90
N GLY A 48 -17.20 -8.26 -8.23
CA GLY A 48 -18.28 -8.90 -7.46
C GLY A 48 -18.44 -8.37 -6.04
N VAL A 49 -18.03 -7.13 -5.77
CA VAL A 49 -18.10 -6.48 -4.46
C VAL A 49 -19.47 -5.81 -4.29
N ASP A 50 -20.18 -6.15 -3.21
CA ASP A 50 -21.37 -5.40 -2.78
C ASP A 50 -20.97 -4.29 -1.80
N GLN A 51 -21.04 -3.04 -2.26
CA GLN A 51 -20.75 -1.85 -1.45
C GLN A 51 -21.66 -1.68 -0.22
N LYS A 52 -22.82 -2.34 -0.17
CA LYS A 52 -23.77 -2.26 0.96
C LYS A 52 -23.58 -3.39 1.96
N ALA A 53 -22.79 -4.40 1.64
CA ALA A 53 -22.60 -5.56 2.50
C ALA A 53 -21.57 -5.24 3.61
N GLU A 54 -22.02 -5.28 4.86
CA GLU A 54 -21.11 -5.20 6.00
C GLU A 54 -20.41 -6.54 6.25
N GLN A 55 -19.18 -6.48 6.79
CA GLN A 55 -18.42 -7.66 7.18
C GLN A 55 -18.44 -7.83 8.70
N THR A 56 -18.68 -9.06 9.17
CA THR A 56 -18.39 -9.41 10.56
C THR A 56 -16.88 -9.36 10.81
N TRP A 57 -16.46 -9.15 12.05
CA TRP A 57 -15.04 -9.08 12.40
C TRP A 57 -14.23 -10.31 11.95
N LYS A 58 -14.83 -11.51 12.01
CA LYS A 58 -14.20 -12.76 11.56
C LYS A 58 -13.93 -12.74 10.06
N ARG A 59 -14.92 -12.29 9.27
CA ARG A 59 -14.80 -12.19 7.81
C ARG A 59 -13.79 -11.11 7.41
N TYR A 60 -13.76 -10.00 8.14
CA TYR A 60 -12.79 -8.93 7.95
C TYR A 60 -11.36 -9.41 8.24
N ALA A 61 -11.14 -10.04 9.40
CA ALA A 61 -9.84 -10.60 9.77
C ALA A 61 -9.37 -11.67 8.77
N ALA A 62 -10.25 -12.57 8.35
CA ALA A 62 -9.93 -13.57 7.33
C ALA A 62 -9.56 -12.91 5.99
N SER A 63 -10.32 -11.91 5.55
CA SER A 63 -10.03 -11.17 4.30
C SER A 63 -8.67 -10.49 4.37
N LEU A 64 -8.35 -9.85 5.50
CA LEU A 64 -7.06 -9.22 5.74
C LEU A 64 -5.91 -10.22 5.70
N LEU A 65 -6.05 -11.38 6.36
CA LEU A 65 -5.02 -12.43 6.38
C LEU A 65 -4.80 -13.06 5.00
N ILE A 66 -5.87 -13.34 4.26
CA ILE A 66 -5.79 -13.88 2.90
C ILE A 66 -5.13 -12.87 1.97
N PHE A 67 -5.55 -11.60 2.01
CA PHE A 67 -4.96 -10.54 1.21
C PHE A 67 -3.47 -10.35 1.54
N SER A 68 -3.13 -10.39 2.82
CA SER A 68 -1.74 -10.32 3.30
C SER A 68 -0.90 -11.49 2.79
N LEU A 69 -1.42 -12.71 2.85
CA LEU A 69 -0.73 -13.91 2.37
C LEU A 69 -0.51 -13.84 0.86
N VAL A 70 -1.53 -13.45 0.08
CA VAL A 70 -1.41 -13.30 -1.38
C VAL A 70 -0.39 -12.21 -1.72
N SER A 71 -0.41 -11.08 -1.02
CA SER A 71 0.55 -9.98 -1.22
C SER A 71 1.99 -10.40 -0.90
N LEU A 72 2.18 -11.18 0.18
CA LEU A 72 3.47 -11.74 0.55
C LEU A 72 4.02 -12.65 -0.55
N LEU A 73 3.20 -13.62 -1.00
CA LEU A 73 3.59 -14.59 -2.02
C LEU A 73 3.85 -13.92 -3.36
N LEU A 74 3.03 -12.93 -3.75
CA LEU A 74 3.21 -12.15 -4.96
C LEU A 74 4.55 -11.39 -4.93
N THR A 75 4.81 -10.65 -3.84
CA THR A 75 6.03 -9.85 -3.69
C THR A 75 7.27 -10.76 -3.63
N TYR A 76 7.21 -11.83 -2.85
CA TYR A 76 8.27 -12.84 -2.80
C TYR A 76 8.53 -13.44 -4.19
N GLY A 77 7.48 -13.81 -4.92
CA GLY A 77 7.56 -14.34 -6.28
C GLY A 77 8.20 -13.36 -7.25
N ILE A 78 7.82 -12.07 -7.20
CA ILE A 78 8.44 -11.01 -8.01
C ILE A 78 9.94 -10.95 -7.77
N LEU A 79 10.38 -10.91 -6.50
CA LEU A 79 11.81 -10.83 -6.17
C LEU A 79 12.59 -12.10 -6.56
N ARG A 80 11.94 -13.27 -6.44
CA ARG A 80 12.51 -14.57 -6.83
C ARG A 80 12.51 -14.83 -8.33
N LEU A 81 11.75 -14.06 -9.10
CA LEU A 81 11.67 -14.19 -10.56
C LEU A 81 12.14 -12.91 -11.27
N GLN A 82 12.69 -11.93 -10.54
CA GLN A 82 13.06 -10.61 -11.05
C GLN A 82 13.97 -10.67 -12.28
N ASN A 83 14.86 -11.66 -12.36
CA ASN A 83 15.74 -11.85 -13.51
C ASN A 83 15.01 -12.32 -14.79
N LEU A 84 13.82 -12.91 -14.66
CA LEU A 84 12.98 -13.38 -15.75
C LEU A 84 11.87 -12.38 -16.12
N LEU A 85 11.58 -11.43 -15.24
CA LEU A 85 10.54 -10.42 -15.48
C LEU A 85 11.00 -9.40 -16.53
N PRO A 86 10.04 -8.85 -17.31
CA PRO A 86 10.33 -7.70 -18.15
C PRO A 86 10.73 -6.49 -17.27
N PHE A 87 11.39 -5.50 -17.86
CA PHE A 87 11.87 -4.28 -17.18
C PHE A 87 13.11 -4.46 -16.28
N ASN A 88 14.05 -5.33 -16.67
CA ASN A 88 15.35 -5.48 -16.03
C ASN A 88 16.51 -5.04 -16.97
N PRO A 89 16.68 -3.73 -17.26
CA PRO A 89 17.72 -3.24 -18.16
C PRO A 89 19.14 -3.45 -17.63
N ALA A 90 19.29 -3.52 -16.30
CA ALA A 90 20.58 -3.76 -15.63
C ALA A 90 20.93 -5.25 -15.52
N HIS A 91 20.08 -6.16 -16.01
CA HIS A 91 20.24 -7.61 -15.91
C HIS A 91 20.54 -8.09 -14.48
N MET A 92 19.86 -7.49 -13.51
CA MET A 92 19.89 -7.86 -12.09
C MET A 92 19.62 -9.35 -11.93
N LYS A 93 20.41 -9.99 -11.06
CA LYS A 93 20.21 -11.41 -10.70
C LYS A 93 19.05 -11.56 -9.74
N THR A 94 18.58 -12.79 -9.60
CA THR A 94 17.54 -13.14 -8.63
C THR A 94 17.96 -12.80 -7.19
N VAL A 95 17.08 -12.12 -6.45
CA VAL A 95 17.28 -11.82 -5.02
C VAL A 95 17.28 -13.10 -4.20
N THR A 96 18.27 -13.34 -3.33
CA THR A 96 18.39 -14.60 -2.56
C THR A 96 17.13 -14.91 -1.73
N PRO A 97 16.81 -16.19 -1.44
CA PRO A 97 15.57 -16.56 -0.77
C PRO A 97 15.33 -15.86 0.58
N ALA A 98 16.36 -15.76 1.41
CA ALA A 98 16.26 -15.12 2.72
C ALA A 98 16.01 -13.60 2.60
N LEU A 99 16.70 -12.93 1.68
CA LEU A 99 16.53 -11.51 1.44
C LEU A 99 15.15 -11.21 0.84
N ALA A 100 14.74 -11.98 -0.18
CA ALA A 100 13.42 -11.84 -0.80
C ALA A 100 12.28 -12.03 0.21
N PHE A 101 12.41 -12.99 1.13
CA PHE A 101 11.42 -13.21 2.18
C PHE A 101 11.40 -12.05 3.18
N ASN A 102 12.56 -11.62 3.68
CA ASN A 102 12.65 -10.50 4.61
C ASN A 102 12.06 -9.22 4.01
N THR A 103 12.42 -8.90 2.77
CA THR A 103 11.90 -7.74 2.06
C THR A 103 10.40 -7.84 1.83
N ALA A 104 9.89 -8.98 1.34
CA ALA A 104 8.45 -9.17 1.11
C ALA A 104 7.63 -9.03 2.41
N VAL A 105 8.10 -9.61 3.52
CA VAL A 105 7.47 -9.43 4.84
C VAL A 105 7.52 -7.96 5.25
N SER A 106 8.64 -7.29 5.08
CA SER A 106 8.81 -5.91 5.53
C SER A 106 7.89 -4.91 4.82
N PHE A 107 7.70 -5.08 3.52
CA PHE A 107 6.70 -4.32 2.75
C PHE A 107 5.28 -4.66 3.16
N LEU A 108 4.96 -5.95 3.36
CA LEU A 108 3.63 -6.37 3.81
C LEU A 108 3.24 -5.72 5.15
N ILE A 109 4.15 -5.70 6.12
CA ILE A 109 3.90 -5.15 7.45
C ILE A 109 4.17 -3.63 7.54
N ASN A 110 4.38 -2.97 6.39
CA ASN A 110 4.61 -1.53 6.28
C ASN A 110 5.81 -1.02 7.12
N THR A 111 6.81 -1.87 7.36
CA THR A 111 8.06 -1.46 8.03
C THR A 111 9.03 -0.87 7.03
N ASN A 112 9.05 -1.39 5.80
CA ASN A 112 9.96 -0.96 4.73
C ASN A 112 11.44 -0.97 5.16
N TRP A 113 11.82 -1.97 5.96
CA TRP A 113 13.20 -2.26 6.34
C TRP A 113 14.00 -2.67 5.12
N GLN A 114 15.17 -2.06 4.96
CA GLN A 114 16.06 -2.29 3.83
C GLN A 114 17.41 -2.78 4.33
N ASN A 115 17.67 -4.08 4.12
CA ASN A 115 19.00 -4.69 4.29
C ASN A 115 19.60 -5.07 2.94
N TYR A 116 19.50 -4.15 1.99
CA TYR A 116 20.00 -4.27 0.64
C TYR A 116 20.22 -2.86 0.06
N ALA A 117 21.13 -2.75 -0.92
CA ALA A 117 21.26 -1.53 -1.71
C ALA A 117 20.34 -1.62 -2.92
N GLY A 118 19.38 -0.70 -3.05
CA GLY A 118 18.35 -0.73 -4.08
C GLY A 118 18.93 -0.87 -5.48
N GLU A 119 19.85 0.03 -5.85
CA GLU A 119 20.45 0.14 -7.17
C GLU A 119 21.34 -1.05 -7.58
N GLN A 120 21.64 -1.95 -6.64
CA GLN A 120 22.45 -3.15 -6.87
C GLN A 120 21.63 -4.44 -6.73
N THR A 121 20.39 -4.34 -6.25
CA THR A 121 19.54 -5.49 -5.89
C THR A 121 18.23 -5.51 -6.68
N MET A 122 17.65 -4.34 -6.97
CA MET A 122 16.33 -4.15 -7.60
C MET A 122 16.37 -3.17 -8.75
#